data_AF-A0A2M7WZJ3-F1
#
_entry.id   AF-A0A2M7WZJ3-F1
#
_cell.length_a   1.000
_cell.length_b   1.000
_cell.length_c   1.000
_cell.angle_alpha   90.00
_cell.angle_beta   90.00
_cell.angle_gamma   90.00
#
_symmetry.space_group_name_H-M   'P 1'
#
loop_
_entity.id
_entity.type
_entity.pdbx_description
1 polymer ?
#
loop_
_entity_poly.entity_id
_entity_poly.type
_entity_poly.pdbx_seq_one_letter_code
_entity_poly.pdbx_strand_id
1 'polypeptide(L)'
;MMQENSGDKIQEVLSKAIHVTLLTGMPPYPDALFSLMTWRNVLNELGVPYSLVAVGLDLQKAPGHIEHISEVSAKLPVQQTVLKLNLGEGHVEKVNYEEKEGSLVVYVTPKEGYIKKGDVQRIEDGIRSDVLITLGIHAPQDILQWPEEWPQWFGGNKTLINIDINSHNTAFGQINAIDADRSSLSELTTQLLIHMNWSIDPQSAELLYRGIVNATRQFKQFVKPETFEIAAYLLRHGATTQPDFIQDATSKSTNSESETVNEHEPEEPNKPLGQVQPHVTSKSLAHPIDL
;
A
#
# COMPACT_ATOMS: atom_id res chain seq x y z
N MET A 1 18.48 -20.07 5.22
CA MET A 1 19.40 -20.13 4.07
C MET A 1 18.64 -19.56 2.88
N MET A 2 19.00 -18.34 2.48
CA MET A 2 18.47 -17.68 1.29
C MET A 2 18.67 -18.61 0.09
N GLN A 3 17.65 -18.78 -0.78
CA GLN A 3 17.88 -19.55 -2.01
C GLN A 3 18.96 -18.82 -2.82
N GLU A 4 20.01 -19.53 -3.23
CA GLU A 4 21.25 -18.99 -3.84
C GLU A 4 21.06 -18.17 -5.14
N ASN A 5 19.82 -17.86 -5.54
CA ASN A 5 19.51 -17.08 -6.72
C ASN A 5 18.21 -16.25 -6.59
N SER A 6 17.79 -15.90 -5.36
CA SER A 6 16.56 -15.10 -5.21
C SER A 6 16.74 -13.67 -5.74
N GLY A 7 17.93 -13.08 -5.57
CA GLY A 7 18.25 -11.74 -6.08
C GLY A 7 18.08 -11.64 -7.60
N ASP A 8 18.77 -12.49 -8.38
CA ASP A 8 18.74 -12.39 -9.84
C ASP A 8 17.33 -12.68 -10.40
N LYS A 9 16.59 -13.63 -9.78
CA LYS A 9 15.19 -13.88 -10.14
C LYS A 9 14.29 -12.68 -9.89
N ILE A 10 14.48 -11.96 -8.77
CA ILE A 10 13.75 -10.74 -8.48
C ILE A 10 14.05 -9.68 -9.55
N GLN A 11 15.32 -9.49 -9.93
CA GLN A 11 15.69 -8.56 -11.01
C GLN A 11 15.03 -8.95 -12.34
N GLU A 12 15.08 -10.23 -12.70
CA GLU A 12 14.49 -10.71 -13.94
C GLU A 12 12.99 -10.43 -13.99
N VAL A 13 12.26 -10.75 -12.92
CA VAL A 13 10.82 -10.53 -12.83
C VAL A 13 10.50 -9.04 -12.87
N LEU A 14 11.21 -8.21 -12.12
CA LEU A 14 10.95 -6.77 -12.06
C LEU A 14 11.32 -6.05 -13.36
N SER A 15 12.27 -6.56 -14.14
CA SER A 15 12.59 -6.02 -15.48
C SER A 15 11.45 -6.17 -16.50
N LYS A 16 10.49 -7.06 -16.23
CA LYS A 16 9.35 -7.38 -17.11
C LYS A 16 8.00 -6.99 -16.48
N ALA A 17 8.01 -6.48 -15.25
CA ALA A 17 6.80 -6.19 -14.50
C ALA A 17 6.04 -5.02 -15.12
N ILE A 18 4.72 -5.19 -15.27
CA ILE A 18 3.82 -4.14 -15.73
C ILE A 18 3.35 -3.28 -14.55
N HIS A 19 3.06 -3.92 -13.41
CA HIS A 19 2.62 -3.26 -12.19
C HIS A 19 2.89 -4.13 -10.95
N VAL A 20 3.52 -3.56 -9.93
CA VAL A 20 3.92 -4.27 -8.71
C VAL A 20 3.07 -3.85 -7.53
N THR A 21 2.51 -4.80 -6.77
CA THR A 21 2.02 -4.49 -5.41
C THR A 21 3.08 -4.83 -4.39
N LEU A 22 3.32 -3.90 -3.48
CA LEU A 22 4.07 -4.13 -2.24
C LEU A 22 3.08 -4.31 -1.11
N LEU A 23 3.21 -5.39 -0.35
CA LEU A 23 2.30 -5.75 0.73
C LEU A 23 3.02 -6.11 2.02
N THR A 24 2.56 -5.55 3.13
CA THR A 24 2.92 -5.96 4.50
C THR A 24 1.68 -6.02 5.42
N GLY A 25 1.81 -6.59 6.62
CA GLY A 25 0.69 -7.02 7.50
C GLY A 25 0.81 -6.69 9.00
N MET A 26 -0.12 -7.23 9.80
CA MET A 26 -0.47 -6.77 11.16
C MET A 26 0.53 -7.07 12.29
N PRO A 27 0.58 -6.17 13.31
CA PRO A 27 0.75 -4.73 13.13
C PRO A 27 2.10 -4.51 12.46
N PRO A 28 2.23 -3.55 11.53
CA PRO A 28 3.50 -3.36 10.85
C PRO A 28 4.56 -3.05 11.90
N TYR A 29 5.56 -3.93 12.04
CA TYR A 29 6.78 -3.54 12.72
C TYR A 29 7.39 -2.39 11.92
N PRO A 30 7.92 -1.35 12.58
CA PRO A 30 8.56 -0.23 11.91
C PRO A 30 9.46 -0.67 10.75
N ASP A 31 10.21 -1.75 10.98
CA ASP A 31 11.11 -2.38 10.02
C ASP A 31 10.45 -2.85 8.71
N ALA A 32 9.26 -3.48 8.77
CA ALA A 32 8.57 -3.94 7.57
C ALA A 32 8.02 -2.77 6.74
N LEU A 33 7.54 -1.72 7.42
CA LEU A 33 7.11 -0.49 6.76
C LEU A 33 8.29 0.25 6.12
N PHE A 34 9.45 0.31 6.78
CA PHE A 34 10.66 0.92 6.22
C PHE A 34 11.18 0.15 4.99
N SER A 35 11.17 -1.18 5.03
CA SER A 35 11.47 -2.02 3.87
C SER A 35 10.47 -1.75 2.73
N LEU A 36 9.17 -1.67 3.02
CA LEU A 36 8.14 -1.38 2.02
C LEU A 36 8.35 -0.04 1.34
N MET A 37 8.65 1.01 2.10
CA MET A 37 8.90 2.35 1.56
C MET A 37 10.23 2.43 0.80
N THR A 38 11.22 1.62 1.17
CA THR A 38 12.45 1.49 0.39
C THR A 38 12.18 0.84 -0.97
N TRP A 39 11.44 -0.27 -0.99
CA TRP A 39 11.03 -0.92 -2.25
C TRP A 39 10.18 0.01 -3.12
N ARG A 40 9.34 0.87 -2.52
CA ARG A 40 8.62 1.92 -3.23
C ARG A 40 9.58 2.86 -3.96
N ASN A 41 10.62 3.36 -3.28
CA ASN A 41 11.59 4.26 -3.90
C ASN A 41 12.37 3.60 -5.04
N VAL A 42 12.76 2.33 -4.84
CA VAL A 42 13.42 1.52 -5.88
C VAL A 42 12.51 1.35 -7.10
N LEU A 43 11.25 0.96 -6.93
CA LEU A 43 10.31 0.79 -8.04
C LEU A 43 10.06 2.12 -8.77
N ASN A 44 9.97 3.23 -8.02
CA ASN A 44 9.85 4.56 -8.59
C ASN A 44 11.07 4.94 -9.45
N GLU A 45 12.29 4.68 -8.97
CA GLU A 45 13.52 4.93 -9.72
C GLU A 45 13.61 4.06 -10.99
N LEU A 46 13.16 2.81 -10.91
CA LEU A 46 13.09 1.89 -12.05
C LEU A 46 11.96 2.23 -13.04
N GLY A 47 11.08 3.19 -12.71
CA GLY A 47 9.92 3.54 -13.54
C GLY A 47 8.85 2.45 -13.61
N VAL A 48 8.81 1.54 -12.62
CA VAL A 48 7.84 0.44 -12.56
C VAL A 48 6.62 0.90 -11.77
N PRO A 49 5.41 0.92 -12.36
CA PRO A 49 4.19 1.27 -11.64
C PRO A 49 3.95 0.40 -10.42
N TYR A 50 3.46 0.99 -9.33
CA TYR A 50 3.27 0.26 -8.08
C TYR A 50 1.99 0.61 -7.31
N SER A 51 1.65 -0.25 -6.35
CA SER A 51 0.64 0.01 -5.32
C SER A 51 1.14 -0.45 -3.96
N LEU A 52 0.84 0.32 -2.91
CA LEU A 52 1.37 0.10 -1.57
C LEU A 52 0.24 -0.28 -0.62
N VAL A 53 0.41 -1.40 0.07
CA VAL A 53 -0.58 -1.88 1.03
C VAL A 53 0.11 -2.31 2.33
N ALA A 54 -0.31 -1.74 3.44
CA ALA A 54 0.12 -2.13 4.79
C ALA A 54 -1.13 -2.37 5.63
N VAL A 55 -1.55 -3.63 5.72
CA VAL A 55 -2.84 -3.96 6.34
C VAL A 55 -2.80 -3.63 7.84
N GLY A 56 -3.75 -2.79 8.28
CA GLY A 56 -3.84 -2.34 9.66
C GLY A 56 -2.89 -1.19 10.01
N LEU A 57 -2.27 -0.53 9.02
CA LEU A 57 -1.47 0.67 9.25
C LEU A 57 -2.30 1.77 9.91
N ASP A 58 -1.81 2.28 11.04
CA ASP A 58 -2.30 3.48 11.70
C ASP A 58 -1.30 4.62 11.45
N LEU A 59 -1.65 5.54 10.56
CA LEU A 59 -0.79 6.66 10.18
C LEU A 59 -0.42 7.56 11.37
N GLN A 60 -1.26 7.63 12.40
CA GLN A 60 -0.99 8.42 13.61
C GLN A 60 0.06 7.77 14.51
N LYS A 61 0.31 6.47 14.33
CA LYS A 61 1.30 5.68 15.08
C LYS A 61 2.50 5.28 14.23
N ALA A 62 2.61 5.80 13.01
CA ALA A 62 3.74 5.53 12.16
C ALA A 62 5.05 6.04 12.82
N PRO A 63 6.16 5.30 12.68
CA PRO A 63 7.41 5.65 13.35
C PRO A 63 8.09 6.82 12.64
N GLY A 64 8.17 7.97 13.32
CA GLY A 64 8.86 9.18 12.84
C GLY A 64 8.32 9.71 11.51
N HIS A 65 9.10 10.57 10.84
CA HIS A 65 8.73 11.01 9.50
C HIS A 65 9.05 9.91 8.46
N ILE A 66 8.10 9.67 7.56
CA ILE A 66 8.25 8.78 6.41
C ILE A 66 7.60 9.51 5.23
N GLU A 67 8.39 9.95 4.28
CA GLU A 67 7.89 10.62 3.08
C GLU A 67 6.95 9.69 2.31
N HIS A 68 5.91 10.23 1.68
CA HIS A 68 4.95 9.47 0.88
C HIS A 68 4.13 8.40 1.62
N ILE A 69 4.16 8.34 2.96
CA ILE A 69 3.38 7.36 3.72
C ILE A 69 1.87 7.42 3.45
N SER A 70 1.35 8.57 3.04
CA SER A 70 -0.05 8.75 2.63
C SER A 70 -0.44 7.99 1.35
N GLU A 71 0.54 7.51 0.56
CA GLU A 71 0.30 6.62 -0.60
C GLU A 71 -0.09 5.20 -0.15
N VAL A 72 0.20 4.82 1.10
CA VAL A 72 0.00 3.47 1.61
C VAL A 72 -1.45 3.24 2.01
N SER A 73 -2.09 2.25 1.39
CA SER A 73 -3.42 1.81 1.81
C SER A 73 -3.34 0.96 3.08
N ALA A 74 -4.11 1.34 4.10
CA ALA A 74 -4.24 0.58 5.36
C ALA A 74 -5.11 -0.69 5.23
N LYS A 75 -5.75 -0.90 4.08
CA LYS A 75 -6.66 -2.01 3.81
C LYS A 75 -6.32 -2.65 2.48
N LEU A 76 -6.60 -3.94 2.37
CA LEU A 76 -6.62 -4.61 1.07
C LEU A 76 -7.71 -3.93 0.21
N PRO A 77 -7.41 -3.56 -1.05
CA PRO A 77 -8.43 -3.06 -1.95
C PRO A 77 -9.45 -4.17 -2.21
N VAL A 78 -10.73 -3.82 -2.07
CA VAL A 78 -11.83 -4.73 -2.37
C VAL A 78 -11.83 -5.01 -3.87
N GLN A 79 -11.98 -6.28 -4.27
CA GLN A 79 -12.31 -6.60 -5.66
C GLN A 79 -13.66 -5.96 -6.00
N GLN A 80 -13.63 -4.87 -6.74
CA GLN A 80 -14.82 -4.24 -7.28
C GLN A 80 -15.02 -4.75 -8.70
N THR A 81 -16.24 -5.17 -9.02
CA THR A 81 -16.63 -5.33 -10.42
C THR A 81 -17.11 -3.99 -10.93
N VAL A 82 -16.37 -3.40 -11.87
CA VAL A 82 -16.75 -2.18 -12.58
C VAL A 82 -17.42 -2.57 -13.88
N LEU A 83 -18.66 -2.14 -14.09
CA LEU A 83 -19.34 -2.24 -15.37
C LEU A 83 -19.10 -0.95 -16.15
N LYS A 84 -18.21 -0.99 -17.14
CA LYS A 84 -17.96 0.13 -18.05
C LYS A 84 -18.92 0.05 -19.23
N LEU A 85 -19.73 1.09 -19.42
CA LEU A 85 -20.62 1.21 -20.56
C LEU A 85 -20.05 2.23 -21.55
N ASN A 86 -19.80 1.82 -22.80
CA ASN A 86 -19.43 2.73 -23.88
C ASN A 86 -20.69 3.33 -24.50
N LEU A 87 -20.86 4.64 -24.38
CA LEU A 87 -22.10 5.32 -24.77
C LEU A 87 -21.96 6.18 -26.05
N GLY A 88 -20.78 6.19 -26.69
CA GLY A 88 -20.49 7.06 -27.83
C GLY A 88 -20.55 8.55 -27.44
N GLU A 89 -21.18 9.38 -28.28
CA GLU A 89 -21.50 10.78 -27.94
C GLU A 89 -22.74 10.91 -27.04
N GLY A 90 -23.46 9.81 -26.80
CA GLY A 90 -24.63 9.78 -25.94
C GLY A 90 -24.24 9.90 -24.46
N HIS A 91 -24.81 10.90 -23.77
CA HIS A 91 -24.75 10.93 -22.31
C HIS A 91 -25.82 10.01 -21.70
N VAL A 92 -25.60 9.58 -20.45
CA VAL A 92 -26.64 8.89 -19.66
C VAL A 92 -27.71 9.91 -19.25
N GLU A 93 -28.98 9.58 -19.46
CA GLU A 93 -30.10 10.36 -18.93
C GLU A 93 -30.37 9.97 -17.48
N LYS A 94 -30.43 8.65 -17.21
CA LYS A 94 -30.77 8.12 -15.90
C LYS A 94 -30.08 6.79 -15.61
N VAL A 95 -29.62 6.62 -14.38
CA VAL A 95 -29.22 5.33 -13.82
C VAL A 95 -30.08 5.05 -12.60
N ASN A 96 -30.72 3.88 -12.58
CA ASN A 96 -31.41 3.33 -11.43
C ASN A 96 -30.88 1.92 -11.16
N TYR A 97 -31.02 1.43 -9.93
CA TYR A 97 -30.73 0.04 -9.62
C TYR A 97 -31.75 -0.52 -8.64
N GLU A 98 -31.92 -1.83 -8.66
CA GLU A 98 -32.69 -2.58 -7.65
C GLU A 98 -32.01 -3.92 -7.37
N GLU A 99 -32.17 -4.40 -6.14
CA GLU A 99 -31.78 -5.76 -5.75
C GLU A 99 -33.04 -6.62 -5.72
N LYS A 100 -33.10 -7.64 -6.57
CA LYS A 100 -34.25 -8.55 -6.67
C LYS A 100 -33.79 -9.98 -6.88
N GLU A 101 -34.34 -10.91 -6.10
CA GLU A 101 -34.06 -12.35 -6.22
C GLU A 101 -32.54 -12.68 -6.19
N GLY A 102 -31.77 -11.95 -5.37
CA GLY A 102 -30.32 -12.12 -5.26
C GLY A 102 -29.52 -11.56 -6.44
N SER A 103 -30.16 -10.82 -7.35
CA SER A 103 -29.51 -10.16 -8.48
C SER A 103 -29.54 -8.64 -8.33
N LEU A 104 -28.42 -7.97 -8.63
CA LEU A 104 -28.39 -6.53 -8.84
C LEU A 104 -28.81 -6.22 -10.27
N VAL A 105 -29.94 -5.54 -10.44
CA VAL A 105 -30.44 -5.09 -11.75
C VAL A 105 -30.15 -3.60 -11.87
N VAL A 106 -29.36 -3.22 -12.87
CA VAL A 106 -29.02 -1.81 -13.16
C VAL A 106 -29.75 -1.36 -14.42
N TYR A 107 -30.64 -0.40 -14.27
CA TYR A 107 -31.37 0.25 -15.37
C TYR A 107 -30.57 1.48 -15.84
N VAL A 108 -29.98 1.40 -17.03
CA VAL A 108 -29.28 2.52 -17.65
C VAL A 108 -30.11 3.03 -18.82
N THR A 109 -30.57 4.27 -18.74
CA THR A 109 -31.33 4.95 -19.81
C THR A 109 -30.40 5.93 -20.53
N PRO A 110 -30.01 5.66 -21.79
CA PRO A 110 -29.26 6.63 -22.59
C PRO A 110 -30.18 7.76 -23.06
N LYS A 111 -29.65 8.97 -23.26
CA LYS A 111 -30.42 10.08 -23.84
C LYS A 111 -30.92 9.77 -25.25
N GLU A 112 -30.13 9.05 -26.04
CA GLU A 112 -30.44 8.67 -27.42
C GLU A 112 -29.99 7.24 -27.70
N GLY A 113 -30.73 6.53 -28.57
CA GLY A 113 -30.39 5.19 -29.02
C GLY A 113 -30.62 4.10 -27.96
N TYR A 114 -29.84 3.03 -28.04
CA TYR A 114 -29.89 1.89 -27.13
C TYR A 114 -28.49 1.32 -26.88
N ILE A 115 -28.29 0.76 -25.69
CA ILE A 115 -27.04 0.12 -25.28
C ILE A 115 -27.01 -1.31 -25.80
N LYS A 116 -25.97 -1.67 -26.55
CA LYS A 116 -25.78 -3.04 -27.07
C LYS A 116 -25.02 -3.89 -26.07
N LYS A 117 -25.12 -5.22 -26.21
CA LYS A 117 -24.35 -6.17 -25.40
C LYS A 117 -22.84 -5.90 -25.44
N GLY A 118 -22.30 -5.52 -26.60
CA GLY A 118 -20.87 -5.22 -26.77
C GLY A 118 -20.41 -3.90 -26.14
N ASP A 119 -21.35 -3.03 -25.76
CA ASP A 119 -21.04 -1.74 -25.13
C ASP A 119 -20.77 -1.88 -23.63
N VAL A 120 -21.19 -3.00 -23.03
CA VAL A 120 -20.99 -3.31 -21.61
C VAL A 120 -19.75 -4.17 -21.45
N GLN A 121 -18.76 -3.63 -20.74
CA GLN A 121 -17.53 -4.31 -20.39
C GLN A 121 -17.47 -4.51 -18.89
N ARG A 122 -17.26 -5.76 -18.46
CA ARG A 122 -16.91 -6.06 -17.09
C ARG A 122 -15.41 -5.83 -16.90
N ILE A 123 -15.07 -4.95 -15.98
CA ILE A 123 -13.70 -4.69 -15.54
C ILE A 123 -13.63 -5.17 -14.10
N GLU A 124 -12.61 -5.95 -13.79
CA GLU A 124 -12.26 -6.24 -12.40
C GLU A 124 -11.31 -5.14 -11.93
N ASP A 125 -11.74 -4.40 -10.92
CA ASP A 125 -10.97 -3.38 -10.22
C ASP A 125 -10.55 -3.93 -8.85
N GLY A 126 -9.28 -3.80 -8.49
CA GLY A 126 -8.67 -4.56 -7.40
C GLY A 126 -7.15 -4.55 -7.50
N ILE A 127 -6.45 -5.57 -6.98
CA ILE A 127 -4.99 -5.68 -7.19
C ILE A 127 -4.71 -6.09 -8.64
N ARG A 128 -4.45 -5.09 -9.50
CA ARG A 128 -4.20 -5.24 -10.95
C ARG A 128 -2.77 -5.64 -11.29
N SER A 129 -1.99 -5.99 -10.29
CA SER A 129 -0.56 -6.26 -10.38
C SER A 129 -0.28 -7.62 -10.98
N ASP A 130 0.74 -7.69 -11.84
CA ASP A 130 1.35 -8.93 -12.32
C ASP A 130 2.48 -9.40 -11.40
N VAL A 131 2.94 -8.56 -10.47
CA VAL A 131 3.86 -8.96 -9.40
C VAL A 131 3.30 -8.54 -8.04
N LEU A 132 3.30 -9.45 -7.06
CA LEU A 132 3.11 -9.12 -5.65
C LEU A 132 4.41 -9.40 -4.91
N ILE A 133 4.89 -8.42 -4.14
CA ILE A 133 5.99 -8.60 -3.18
C ILE A 133 5.41 -8.52 -1.77
N THR A 134 5.55 -9.59 -1.00
CA THR A 134 5.22 -9.61 0.42
C THR A 134 6.46 -9.39 1.26
N LEU A 135 6.36 -8.47 2.23
CA LEU A 135 7.45 -8.04 3.08
C LEU A 135 7.12 -8.33 4.55
N GLY A 136 7.90 -9.22 5.17
CA GLY A 136 7.74 -9.58 6.58
C GLY A 136 6.48 -10.39 6.91
N ILE A 137 6.01 -11.20 5.96
CA ILE A 137 4.84 -12.07 6.12
C ILE A 137 5.32 -13.51 6.10
N HIS A 138 4.99 -14.30 7.13
CA HIS A 138 5.53 -15.66 7.28
C HIS A 138 4.66 -16.73 6.63
N ALA A 139 3.35 -16.49 6.57
CA ALA A 139 2.41 -17.35 5.87
C ALA A 139 1.24 -16.53 5.31
N PRO A 140 0.56 -17.02 4.25
CA PRO A 140 -0.61 -16.32 3.70
C PRO A 140 -1.70 -16.01 4.73
N GLN A 141 -1.84 -16.86 5.76
CA GLN A 141 -2.83 -16.71 6.81
C GLN A 141 -2.60 -15.50 7.72
N ASP A 142 -1.41 -14.89 7.72
CA ASP A 142 -1.10 -13.72 8.55
C ASP A 142 -1.74 -12.43 8.04
N ILE A 143 -2.12 -12.43 6.78
CA ILE A 143 -2.60 -11.23 6.14
C ILE A 143 -4.08 -11.10 6.52
N LEU A 144 -4.37 -10.14 7.40
CA LEU A 144 -5.74 -9.92 7.86
C LEU A 144 -6.65 -9.63 6.65
N GLN A 145 -7.81 -10.29 6.59
CA GLN A 145 -8.75 -10.21 5.46
C GLN A 145 -8.21 -10.77 4.14
N TRP A 146 -7.17 -11.62 4.16
CA TRP A 146 -6.73 -12.38 2.99
C TRP A 146 -7.92 -13.19 2.44
N PRO A 147 -8.40 -12.91 1.21
CA PRO A 147 -9.47 -13.69 0.62
C PRO A 147 -9.03 -15.15 0.48
N GLU A 148 -9.87 -16.11 0.85
CA GLU A 148 -9.59 -17.55 0.68
C GLU A 148 -9.27 -17.92 -0.77
N GLU A 149 -9.71 -17.08 -1.71
CA GLU A 149 -9.59 -17.25 -3.16
C GLU A 149 -8.29 -16.63 -3.71
N TRP A 150 -7.55 -15.84 -2.92
CA TRP A 150 -6.31 -15.18 -3.37
C TRP A 150 -5.19 -16.15 -3.78
N PRO A 151 -5.02 -17.34 -3.17
CA PRO A 151 -4.12 -18.37 -3.68
C PRO A 151 -4.41 -18.79 -5.13
N GLN A 152 -5.68 -18.76 -5.57
CA GLN A 152 -6.05 -19.01 -6.97
C GLN A 152 -5.73 -17.81 -7.88
N TRP A 153 -5.73 -16.60 -7.32
CA TRP A 153 -5.34 -15.36 -8.01
C TRP A 153 -3.84 -15.27 -8.32
N PHE A 154 -2.97 -15.98 -7.59
CA PHE A 154 -1.55 -16.18 -7.95
C PHE A 154 -1.34 -17.35 -8.92
N GLY A 155 -2.42 -17.97 -9.40
CA GLY A 155 -2.39 -18.84 -10.57
C GLY A 155 -2.40 -18.03 -11.86
N GLY A 156 -1.48 -18.32 -12.78
CA GLY A 156 -1.39 -17.70 -14.11
C GLY A 156 -0.11 -16.88 -14.32
N ASN A 157 -0.23 -15.71 -14.98
CA ASN A 157 0.92 -14.85 -15.34
C ASN A 157 1.40 -13.93 -14.20
N LYS A 158 0.91 -14.12 -12.96
CA LYS A 158 1.28 -13.30 -11.82
C LYS A 158 2.38 -13.96 -11.00
N THR A 159 3.33 -13.18 -10.51
CA THR A 159 4.46 -13.67 -9.70
C THR A 159 4.36 -13.16 -8.27
N LEU A 160 4.39 -14.06 -7.29
CA LEU A 160 4.52 -13.75 -5.87
C LEU A 160 5.97 -13.90 -5.43
N ILE A 161 6.51 -12.81 -4.91
CA ILE A 161 7.84 -12.72 -4.30
C ILE A 161 7.64 -12.56 -2.80
N ASN A 162 8.19 -13.47 -2.01
CA ASN A 162 8.08 -13.46 -0.56
C ASN A 162 9.45 -13.16 0.05
N ILE A 163 9.54 -12.05 0.80
CA ILE A 163 10.77 -11.59 1.45
C ILE A 163 10.51 -11.47 2.95
N ASP A 164 11.25 -12.25 3.74
CA ASP A 164 11.04 -12.34 5.17
C ASP A 164 12.27 -12.91 5.89
N ILE A 165 12.34 -12.72 7.20
CA ILE A 165 13.40 -13.23 8.08
C ILE A 165 12.85 -14.21 9.13
N ASN A 166 11.56 -14.55 9.11
CA ASN A 166 11.00 -15.51 10.06
C ASN A 166 11.47 -16.94 9.73
N SER A 167 12.05 -17.63 10.70
CA SER A 167 12.49 -19.03 10.55
C SER A 167 11.35 -20.02 10.30
N HIS A 168 10.11 -19.64 10.63
CA HIS A 168 8.90 -20.43 10.40
C HIS A 168 8.16 -20.00 9.12
N ASN A 169 8.77 -19.17 8.27
CA ASN A 169 8.16 -18.79 7.01
C ASN A 169 7.90 -20.03 6.13
N THR A 170 6.71 -20.07 5.54
CA THR A 170 6.21 -21.20 4.75
C THR A 170 6.71 -21.23 3.30
N ALA A 171 7.51 -20.24 2.89
CA ALA A 171 8.05 -20.08 1.55
C ALA A 171 6.95 -20.13 0.45
N PHE A 172 5.88 -19.37 0.66
CA PHE A 172 4.66 -19.43 -0.13
C PHE A 172 4.69 -18.69 -1.48
N GLY A 173 5.79 -18.01 -1.83
CA GLY A 173 5.96 -17.34 -3.12
C GLY A 173 6.51 -18.26 -4.21
N GLN A 174 6.39 -17.87 -5.48
CA GLN A 174 7.17 -18.47 -6.56
C GLN A 174 8.66 -18.13 -6.43
N ILE A 175 8.97 -16.95 -5.88
CA ILE A 175 10.33 -16.55 -5.48
C ILE A 175 10.32 -16.28 -3.98
N ASN A 176 11.27 -16.87 -3.25
CA ASN A 176 11.37 -16.73 -1.79
C ASN A 176 12.77 -16.24 -1.42
N ALA A 177 12.87 -15.01 -0.93
CA ALA A 177 14.07 -14.45 -0.31
C ALA A 177 13.90 -14.51 1.21
N ILE A 178 14.15 -15.70 1.78
CA ILE A 178 13.98 -15.96 3.21
C ILE A 178 15.35 -16.13 3.85
N ASP A 179 15.70 -15.25 4.78
CA ASP A 179 16.95 -15.36 5.52
C ASP A 179 16.77 -15.11 7.02
N ALA A 180 16.53 -16.18 7.77
CA ALA A 180 16.36 -16.14 9.22
C ALA A 180 17.63 -15.82 10.00
N ASP A 181 18.78 -15.73 9.32
CA ASP A 181 20.04 -15.33 9.93
C ASP A 181 20.21 -13.81 10.02
N ARG A 182 19.32 -13.01 9.41
CA ARG A 182 19.38 -11.54 9.40
C ARG A 182 18.78 -10.94 10.66
N SER A 183 19.31 -9.79 11.08
CA SER A 183 18.81 -9.09 12.27
C SER A 183 17.46 -8.41 12.07
N SER A 184 17.12 -8.11 10.82
CA SER A 184 15.95 -7.31 10.43
C SER A 184 15.62 -7.51 8.95
N LEU A 185 14.38 -7.19 8.57
CA LEU A 185 13.96 -7.15 7.17
C LEU A 185 14.69 -6.02 6.42
N SER A 186 15.01 -4.91 7.08
CA SER A 186 15.84 -3.86 6.49
C SER A 186 17.27 -4.32 6.18
N GLU A 187 17.88 -5.16 7.03
CA GLU A 187 19.18 -5.78 6.71
C GLU A 187 19.09 -6.65 5.46
N LEU A 188 18.09 -7.54 5.39
CA LEU A 188 17.85 -8.39 4.23
C LEU A 188 17.56 -7.57 2.95
N THR A 189 16.76 -6.52 3.07
CA THR A 189 16.42 -5.61 1.96
C THR A 189 17.69 -4.94 1.45
N THR A 190 18.54 -4.42 2.34
CA THR A 190 19.80 -3.79 1.95
C THR A 190 20.70 -4.78 1.20
N GLN A 191 20.83 -6.00 1.72
CA GLN A 191 21.63 -7.06 1.09
C GLN A 191 21.12 -7.40 -0.31
N LEU A 192 19.80 -7.52 -0.49
CA LEU A 192 19.18 -7.76 -1.79
C LEU A 192 19.49 -6.63 -2.78
N LEU A 193 19.33 -5.37 -2.37
CA LEU A 193 19.59 -4.22 -3.25
C LEU A 193 21.06 -4.12 -3.65
N ILE A 194 22.00 -4.38 -2.73
CA ILE A 194 23.43 -4.45 -3.02
C ILE A 194 23.73 -5.57 -4.03
N HIS A 195 23.19 -6.78 -3.80
CA HIS A 195 23.38 -7.92 -4.69
C HIS A 195 22.89 -7.62 -6.11
N MET A 196 21.74 -6.96 -6.22
CA MET A 196 21.14 -6.54 -7.48
C MET A 196 21.83 -5.30 -8.11
N ASN A 197 22.84 -4.73 -7.44
CA ASN A 197 23.51 -3.51 -7.86
C ASN A 197 22.52 -2.37 -8.13
N TRP A 198 21.50 -2.25 -7.28
CA TRP A 198 20.52 -1.18 -7.31
C TRP A 198 20.91 -0.09 -6.31
N SER A 199 20.71 1.17 -6.71
CA SER A 199 20.98 2.34 -5.89
C SER A 199 20.12 2.32 -4.62
N ILE A 200 20.73 2.79 -3.53
CA ILE A 200 20.02 3.12 -2.30
C ILE A 200 20.22 4.62 -2.11
N ASP A 201 19.17 5.38 -2.37
CA ASP A 201 19.17 6.82 -2.14
C ASP A 201 19.28 7.15 -0.63
N PRO A 202 19.65 8.39 -0.24
CA PRO A 202 19.80 8.75 1.18
C PRO A 202 18.56 8.55 2.05
N GLN A 203 17.35 8.75 1.51
CA GLN A 203 16.11 8.54 2.25
C GLN A 203 15.87 7.05 2.49
N SER A 204 16.06 6.22 1.45
CA SER A 204 16.02 4.77 1.55
C SER A 204 17.07 4.25 2.54
N ALA A 205 18.28 4.81 2.51
CA ALA A 205 19.35 4.46 3.45
C ALA A 205 18.94 4.74 4.91
N GLU A 206 18.34 5.91 5.16
CA GLU A 206 17.82 6.30 6.48
C GLU A 206 16.71 5.36 6.95
N LEU A 207 15.72 5.04 6.10
CA LEU A 207 14.64 4.12 6.44
C LEU A 207 15.18 2.74 6.84
N LEU A 208 16.07 2.16 6.03
CA LEU A 208 16.67 0.86 6.29
C LEU A 208 17.52 0.87 7.58
N TYR A 209 18.29 1.94 7.81
CA TYR A 209 19.10 2.07 9.02
C TYR A 209 18.22 2.14 10.27
N ARG A 210 17.14 2.92 10.23
CA ARG A 210 16.15 3.01 11.31
C ARG A 210 15.48 1.66 11.58
N GLY A 211 15.21 0.88 10.53
CA GLY A 211 14.69 -0.49 10.65
C GLY A 211 15.65 -1.41 11.40
N ILE A 212 16.93 -1.43 11.01
CA ILE A 212 17.96 -2.22 11.70
C ILE A 212 18.09 -1.79 13.16
N VAL A 213 18.19 -0.48 13.43
CA VAL A 213 18.31 0.05 14.80
C VAL A 213 17.11 -0.33 15.64
N ASN A 214 15.89 -0.26 15.08
CA ASN A 214 14.66 -0.62 15.78
C ASN A 214 14.63 -2.11 16.12
N ALA A 215 14.83 -2.98 15.13
CA ALA A 215 14.78 -4.43 15.28
C ALA A 215 15.84 -4.98 16.25
N THR A 216 17.03 -4.38 16.25
CA THR A 216 18.17 -4.80 17.09
C THR A 216 18.20 -4.13 18.47
N ARG A 217 17.19 -3.30 18.80
CA ARG A 217 17.16 -2.47 20.02
C ARG A 217 18.43 -1.64 20.20
N GLN A 218 18.81 -0.89 19.16
CA GLN A 218 20.05 -0.11 19.09
C GLN A 218 21.30 -1.00 19.15
N PHE A 219 21.34 -2.03 18.30
CA PHE A 219 22.44 -2.98 18.18
C PHE A 219 22.76 -3.78 19.46
N LYS A 220 21.79 -3.91 20.38
CA LYS A 220 21.95 -4.65 21.64
C LYS A 220 21.56 -6.12 21.52
N GLN A 221 20.79 -6.49 20.51
CA GLN A 221 20.25 -7.84 20.34
C GLN A 221 20.26 -8.27 18.87
N PHE A 222 20.43 -9.58 18.65
CA PHE A 222 20.33 -10.23 17.33
C PHE A 222 21.25 -9.63 16.25
N VAL A 223 22.37 -9.04 16.67
CA VAL A 223 23.38 -8.46 15.76
C VAL A 223 24.47 -9.45 15.43
N LYS A 224 24.97 -9.36 14.19
CA LYS A 224 26.15 -10.08 13.70
C LYS A 224 27.14 -9.08 13.08
N PRO A 225 28.41 -9.46 12.80
CA PRO A 225 29.35 -8.58 12.09
C PRO A 225 28.76 -7.98 10.82
N GLU A 226 28.03 -8.79 10.04
CA GLU A 226 27.36 -8.38 8.81
C GLU A 226 26.31 -7.28 9.07
N THR A 227 25.60 -7.33 10.20
CA THR A 227 24.65 -6.28 10.59
C THR A 227 25.36 -4.92 10.74
N PHE A 228 26.56 -4.89 11.32
CA PHE A 228 27.35 -3.67 11.45
C PHE A 228 27.93 -3.20 10.12
N GLU A 229 28.32 -4.12 9.25
CA GLU A 229 28.78 -3.79 7.90
C GLU A 229 27.67 -3.16 7.05
N ILE A 230 26.46 -3.72 7.11
CA ILE A 230 25.27 -3.17 6.46
C ILE A 230 24.91 -1.80 7.05
N ALA A 231 24.92 -1.66 8.38
CA ALA A 231 24.68 -0.36 9.02
C ALA A 231 25.71 0.69 8.57
N ALA A 232 27.00 0.33 8.53
CA ALA A 232 28.06 1.21 8.04
C ALA A 232 27.89 1.55 6.55
N TYR A 233 27.43 0.61 5.73
CA TYR A 233 27.08 0.85 4.33
C TYR A 233 25.99 1.92 4.24
N LEU A 234 24.88 1.78 4.99
CA LEU A 234 23.77 2.72 4.95
C LEU A 234 24.17 4.12 5.41
N LEU A 235 25.00 4.23 6.46
CA LEU A 235 25.55 5.52 6.91
C LEU A 235 26.40 6.20 5.82
N ARG A 236 27.19 5.44 5.05
CA ARG A 236 27.93 5.98 3.90
C ARG A 236 27.03 6.44 2.76
N HIS A 237 25.80 5.92 2.69
CA HIS A 237 24.81 6.25 1.65
C HIS A 237 23.83 7.33 2.10
N GLY A 238 24.07 7.98 3.25
CA GLY A 238 23.32 9.16 3.68
C GLY A 238 22.39 8.94 4.87
N ALA A 239 22.33 7.71 5.42
CA ALA A 239 21.68 7.51 6.71
C ALA A 239 22.45 8.23 7.82
N THR A 240 21.72 8.62 8.86
CA THR A 240 22.25 9.39 9.99
C THR A 240 21.98 8.66 11.31
N THR A 241 22.84 8.92 12.30
CA THR A 241 22.67 8.36 13.65
C THR A 241 21.82 9.23 14.56
N GLN A 242 21.36 10.38 14.07
CA GLN A 242 20.60 11.36 14.86
C GLN A 242 19.12 11.26 14.49
N PRO A 243 18.20 11.13 15.46
CA PRO A 243 16.78 11.17 15.16
C PRO A 243 16.35 12.58 14.72
N ASP A 244 15.88 12.69 13.47
CA ASP A 244 15.12 13.78 12.84
C ASP A 244 15.35 15.22 13.38
N PHE A 245 16.30 15.93 12.78
CA PHE A 245 16.12 17.34 12.43
C PHE A 245 16.46 17.52 10.95
N ILE A 246 15.56 17.10 10.07
CA ILE A 246 15.58 17.62 8.71
C ILE A 246 15.13 19.08 8.83
N GLN A 247 16.10 20.00 8.86
CA GLN A 247 15.83 21.42 8.64
C GLN A 247 15.23 21.56 7.24
N ASP A 248 14.01 22.06 7.16
CA ASP A 248 13.49 22.67 5.94
C ASP A 248 14.52 23.65 5.41
N ALA A 249 15.17 23.30 4.30
CA ALA A 249 16.07 24.19 3.56
C ALA A 249 15.27 25.28 2.81
N THR A 250 14.31 25.92 3.48
CA THR A 250 13.59 27.10 3.01
C THR A 250 13.10 27.95 4.19
N SER A 251 14.00 28.59 4.93
CA SER A 251 13.64 29.83 5.64
C SER A 251 14.75 30.87 5.49
N LYS A 252 14.61 31.65 4.42
CA LYS A 252 15.25 32.97 4.31
C LYS A 252 14.68 33.86 5.43
N SER A 253 15.59 34.54 6.15
CA SER A 253 15.48 35.93 6.59
C SER A 253 14.06 36.46 6.91
N THR A 254 13.76 36.66 8.20
CA THR A 254 13.48 38.00 8.74
C THR A 254 13.41 38.00 10.27
N ASN A 255 14.15 38.92 10.88
CA ASN A 255 13.91 39.44 12.22
C ASN A 255 12.58 40.20 12.24
N SER A 256 11.78 40.05 13.30
CA SER A 256 11.34 41.16 14.17
C SER A 256 10.52 40.65 15.36
N GLU A 257 10.86 41.19 16.52
CA GLU A 257 10.14 41.13 17.80
C GLU A 257 8.69 41.60 17.67
N SER A 258 7.79 41.03 18.49
CA SER A 258 7.12 41.77 19.58
C SER A 258 6.03 40.93 20.26
N GLU A 259 6.05 40.98 21.59
CA GLU A 259 5.05 40.52 22.54
C GLU A 259 3.65 41.12 22.28
N THR A 260 2.59 40.38 22.60
CA THR A 260 1.62 40.77 23.65
C THR A 260 0.58 39.65 23.87
N VAL A 261 0.44 39.28 25.14
CA VAL A 261 -0.61 38.44 25.70
C VAL A 261 -1.84 39.32 25.93
N ASN A 262 -3.03 38.85 25.54
CA ASN A 262 -4.28 39.34 26.11
C ASN A 262 -5.31 38.20 26.14
N GLU A 263 -5.64 37.77 27.36
CA GLU A 263 -6.82 36.99 27.69
C GLU A 263 -8.06 37.88 27.58
N HIS A 264 -9.18 37.35 27.07
CA HIS A 264 -10.55 37.65 27.50
C HIS A 264 -11.54 36.65 26.83
N GLU A 265 -12.21 35.84 27.66
CA GLU A 265 -13.60 35.38 27.44
C GLU A 265 -14.55 36.56 27.81
N PRO A 266 -15.82 36.64 27.34
CA PRO A 266 -16.82 35.59 27.54
C PRO A 266 -18.00 35.48 26.52
N GLU A 267 -18.84 34.47 26.79
CA GLU A 267 -20.30 34.33 26.54
C GLU A 267 -20.87 33.81 25.18
N GLU A 268 -21.57 32.66 25.30
CA GLU A 268 -22.69 32.14 24.47
C GLU A 268 -23.91 33.10 24.48
N PRO A 269 -24.86 33.10 23.49
CA PRO A 269 -25.73 31.92 23.22
C PRO A 269 -26.36 31.76 21.81
N ASN A 270 -27.02 30.59 21.66
CA ASN A 270 -28.18 30.24 20.81
C ASN A 270 -28.01 29.56 19.43
N LYS A 271 -28.41 28.28 19.42
CA LYS A 271 -29.07 27.45 18.39
C LYS A 271 -30.43 28.05 17.91
N PRO A 272 -31.19 27.54 16.90
CA PRO A 272 -31.13 26.18 16.27
C PRO A 272 -31.45 26.08 14.74
N LEU A 273 -31.53 24.82 14.26
CA LEU A 273 -32.24 24.23 13.09
C LEU A 273 -31.51 24.27 11.73
N GLY A 274 -31.41 23.17 10.96
CA GLY A 274 -32.16 21.91 11.03
C GLY A 274 -31.51 20.74 10.26
N GLN A 275 -31.88 19.55 10.73
CA GLN A 275 -31.71 18.25 10.08
C GLN A 275 -32.76 18.11 8.96
N VAL A 276 -32.40 17.45 7.85
CA VAL A 276 -33.40 16.81 6.98
C VAL A 276 -32.87 15.48 6.43
N GLN A 277 -33.47 14.41 6.94
CA GLN A 277 -33.98 13.23 6.23
C GLN A 277 -35.14 12.68 7.09
N PRO A 278 -36.04 11.81 6.61
CA PRO A 278 -36.49 11.50 5.24
C PRO A 278 -38.04 11.51 5.14
N HIS A 279 -38.65 11.23 3.97
CA HIS A 279 -39.88 10.41 3.95
C HIS A 279 -40.28 9.85 2.57
N VAL A 280 -40.62 8.56 2.65
CA VAL A 280 -41.31 7.66 1.71
C VAL A 280 -42.72 8.13 1.37
N THR A 281 -43.25 7.79 0.19
CA THR A 281 -44.65 7.32 0.08
C THR A 281 -44.81 6.23 -0.98
N SER A 282 -45.53 5.19 -0.57
CA SER A 282 -46.01 4.07 -1.36
C SER A 282 -47.27 4.45 -2.16
N LYS A 283 -47.48 3.79 -3.31
CA LYS A 283 -48.80 3.25 -3.71
C LYS A 283 -48.66 2.25 -4.86
N SER A 284 -49.25 1.08 -4.64
CA SER A 284 -49.53 0.00 -5.59
C SER A 284 -50.57 0.44 -6.63
N LEU A 285 -50.35 0.04 -7.89
CA LEU A 285 -51.38 -0.32 -8.88
C LEU A 285 -50.77 -1.37 -9.83
N ALA A 286 -51.48 -2.49 -10.00
CA ALA A 286 -51.09 -3.65 -10.79
C ALA A 286 -51.18 -3.40 -12.32
N HIS A 287 -50.37 -4.11 -13.12
CA HIS A 287 -50.76 -5.23 -13.99
C HIS A 287 -49.52 -5.90 -14.64
N PRO A 288 -49.56 -7.22 -14.93
CA PRO A 288 -48.45 -7.96 -15.52
C PRO A 288 -48.33 -7.70 -17.03
N ILE A 289 -47.09 -7.72 -17.53
CA ILE A 289 -46.82 -7.94 -18.96
C ILE A 289 -46.12 -9.30 -19.04
N ASP A 290 -46.82 -10.29 -19.60
CA ASP A 290 -46.22 -11.49 -20.17
C ASP A 290 -45.40 -11.09 -21.39
N LEU A 291 -44.13 -11.50 -21.41
CA LEU A 291 -43.35 -11.95 -22.57
C LEU A 291 -42.06 -12.63 -22.08
#